data_AF-A0A1I5NIK4-F1
#
_entry.id   AF-A0A1I5NIK4-F1
#
_cell.length_a   1.000
_cell.length_b   1.000
_cell.length_c   1.000
_cell.angle_alpha   90.00
_cell.angle_beta   90.00
_cell.angle_gamma   90.00
#
_symmetry.space_group_name_H-M   'P 1'
#
loop_
_entity.id
_entity.type
_entity.pdbx_description
1 polymer ?
#
loop_
_entity_poly.entity_id
_entity_poly.type
_entity_poly.pdbx_seq_one_letter_code
_entity_poly.pdbx_strand_id
1 'polypeptide(L)' 'MSARKLIAIGLAALIPVWVYALGVSGGIVVGLASTACVLLILAGLYMMFGPHETPDASGI' A
#
# COMPACT_ATOMS: atom_id res chain seq x y z
N MET A 1 -4.83 -15.05 3.01
CA MET A 1 -3.97 -13.96 3.53
C MET A 1 -4.85 -12.74 3.79
N SER A 2 -4.76 -12.05 4.94
CA SER A 2 -5.64 -10.91 5.24
C SER A 2 -5.21 -9.65 4.49
N ALA A 3 -6.15 -8.81 4.04
CA ALA A 3 -5.86 -7.51 3.40
C ALA A 3 -4.92 -6.63 4.23
N ARG A 4 -5.05 -6.68 5.57
CA ARG A 4 -4.13 -6.01 6.50
C ARG A 4 -2.69 -6.48 6.34
N LYS A 5 -2.46 -7.78 6.11
CA LYS A 5 -1.12 -8.34 5.86
C LYS A 5 -0.58 -7.91 4.49
N LEU A 6 -1.44 -7.86 3.46
CA LEU A 6 -1.04 -7.39 2.12
C LEU A 6 -0.63 -5.92 2.14
N ILE A 7 -1.36 -5.07 2.86
CA ILE A 7 -1.02 -3.65 3.04
C ILE A 7 0.31 -3.48 3.78
N ALA A 8 0.51 -4.22 4.87
CA ALA A 8 1.76 -4.17 5.63
C ALA A 8 2.97 -4.55 4.75
N ILE A 9 2.84 -5.57 3.90
CA ILE A 9 3.90 -5.98 2.97
C ILE A 9 4.14 -4.92 1.90
N GLY A 10 3.08 -4.35 1.32
CA GLY A 10 3.23 -3.29 0.31
C GLY A 10 3.89 -2.03 0.87
N LEU A 11 3.59 -1.65 2.12
CA LEU A 11 4.27 -0.55 2.79
C LEU A 11 5.73 -0.88 3.11
N ALA A 12 6.03 -2.11 3.56
CA ALA A 12 7.40 -2.54 3.82
C ALA A 12 8.26 -2.57 2.55
N ALA A 13 7.66 -2.83 1.38
CA ALA A 13 8.36 -2.80 0.10
C ALA A 13 8.89 -1.41 -0.28
N LEU A 14 8.42 -0.33 0.35
CA LEU A 14 8.97 1.02 0.14
C LEU A 14 10.34 1.23 0.77
N ILE A 15 10.71 0.43 1.77
CA ILE A 15 11.99 0.57 2.48
C ILE A 15 13.19 0.47 1.52
N PRO A 16 13.36 -0.58 0.71
CA PRO A 16 14.48 -0.65 -0.23
C PRO A 16 14.44 0.45 -1.30
N VAL A 17 13.25 0.92 -1.70
CA VAL A 17 13.10 2.02 -2.67
C VAL A 17 13.67 3.31 -2.10
N TRP A 18 13.36 3.64 -0.85
CA TRP A 18 13.88 4.84 -0.18
C TRP A 18 15.36 4.73 0.15
N VAL A 19 15.85 3.55 0.53
CA VAL A 19 17.30 3.31 0.72
C VAL A 19 18.07 3.61 -0.57
N TYR A 20 17.56 3.16 -1.72
CA TYR A 20 18.15 3.47 -3.02
C TYR A 20 18.01 4.96 -3.38
N ALA A 21 16.82 5.54 -3.24
CA ALA A 21 16.52 6.92 -3.63
C ALA A 21 17.36 7.96 -2.88
N LEU A 22 17.68 7.72 -1.61
CA LEU A 22 18.52 8.62 -0.80
C LEU A 22 20.01 8.55 -1.19
N GLY A 23 20.45 7.47 -1.85
CA GLY A 23 21.82 7.29 -2.30
C GLY A 23 22.13 7.87 -3.69
N VAL A 24 21.12 8.35 -4.42
CA VAL A 24 21.27 8.80 -5.81
C VAL A 24 20.83 10.26 -5.96
N SER A 25 21.66 11.08 -6.63
CA SER A 25 21.30 12.46 -6.97
C SER A 25 20.02 12.51 -7.79
N GLY A 26 19.02 13.27 -7.32
CA GLY A 26 17.68 13.33 -7.95
C GLY A 26 16.75 12.16 -7.57
N GLY A 27 17.21 11.22 -6.76
CA GLY A 27 16.45 10.04 -6.35
C GLY A 27 15.20 10.37 -5.52
N ILE A 28 15.12 11.54 -4.88
CA ILE A 28 13.93 11.99 -4.13
C ILE A 28 12.68 12.00 -5.03
N VAL A 29 12.79 12.48 -6.27
CA VAL A 29 11.65 12.52 -7.20
C VAL A 29 11.15 11.10 -7.51
N VAL A 30 12.10 10.17 -7.71
CA VAL A 30 11.81 8.76 -7.97
C VAL A 30 11.16 8.10 -6.74
N GLY A 31 11.72 8.33 -5.54
CA GLY A 31 11.17 7.82 -4.29
C GLY A 31 9.73 8.29 -4.02
N LEU A 32 9.45 9.56 -4.28
CA LEU A 32 8.09 10.11 -4.17
C LEU A 32 7.13 9.52 -5.20
N ALA A 33 7.53 9.43 -6.47
CA ALA A 33 6.71 8.84 -7.53
C ALA A 33 6.38 7.36 -7.24
N SER A 34 7.37 6.58 -6.81
CA SER A 34 7.18 5.19 -6.41
C SER A 34 6.29 5.04 -5.18
N THR A 35 6.44 5.93 -4.18
CA THR A 35 5.57 5.94 -3.00
C THR A 35 4.12 6.20 -3.37
N ALA A 36 3.86 7.21 -4.21
CA ALA A 36 2.52 7.50 -4.70
C ALA A 36 1.90 6.29 -5.43
N CYS A 37 2.68 5.65 -6.31
CA CYS A 37 2.22 4.45 -7.04
C CYS A 37 1.83 3.31 -6.10
N VAL A 38 2.68 2.99 -5.11
CA VAL A 38 2.41 1.94 -4.13
C VAL A 38 1.16 2.25 -3.31
N LEU A 39 0.99 3.50 -2.86
CA LEU A 39 -0.19 3.91 -2.10
C LEU A 39 -1.49 3.77 -2.92
N LEU A 40 -1.45 4.11 -4.21
CA LEU A 40 -2.61 3.94 -5.10
C LEU A 40 -2.97 2.46 -5.29
N ILE A 41 -1.98 1.59 -5.46
CA ILE A 41 -2.19 0.14 -5.55
C ILE A 41 -2.79 -0.39 -4.23
N LEU A 42 -2.23 0.01 -3.09
CA LEU A 42 -2.71 -0.40 -1.78
C LEU A 42 -4.14 0.09 -1.51
N ALA A 43 -4.48 1.31 -1.94
CA ALA A 43 -5.83 1.84 -1.84
C ALA A 43 -6.82 1.00 -2.66
N GLY A 44 -6.47 0.67 -3.91
CA GLY A 44 -7.29 -0.21 -4.75
C GLY A 44 -7.47 -1.61 -4.15
N LEU A 45 -6.39 -2.20 -3.63
CA LEU A 45 -6.44 -3.50 -2.96
C LEU A 45 -7.28 -3.46 -1.69
N TYR A 46 -7.22 -2.37 -0.92
CA TYR A 46 -8.06 -2.19 0.26
C TYR A 46 -9.53 -2.03 -0.11
N MET A 47 -9.85 -1.32 -1.20
CA MET A 47 -11.24 -1.20 -1.66
C MET A 47 -11.80 -2.54 -2.18
N MET A 48 -10.96 -3.40 -2.76
CA MET A 48 -11.39 -4.68 -3.34
C MET A 48 -11.42 -5.84 -2.34
N PHE A 49 -10.50 -5.85 -1.38
CA PHE A 49 -10.30 -6.97 -0.43
C PHE A 49 -10.38 -6.55 1.03
N GLY A 50 -10.62 -5.28 1.30
CA GLY A 50 -10.77 -4.75 2.65
C GLY A 50 -11.98 -5.35 3.37
N PRO A 51 -12.03 -5.20 4.69
CA PRO A 51 -13.22 -5.57 5.43
C PRO A 51 -14.39 -4.69 4.96
N HIS A 52 -15.25 -5.26 4.12
CA HIS A 52 -16.58 -4.71 3.88
C HIS A 52 -17.43 -5.05 5.10
N GLU A 53 -18.07 -4.05 5.71
CA GLU A 53 -19.16 -4.33 6.65
C GLU A 53 -20.24 -5.07 5.85
N THR A 54 -20.43 -6.36 6.11
CA THR A 54 -21.56 -7.12 5.58
C THR A 54 -22.82 -6.60 6.24
N PRO A 55 -23.77 -5.99 5.51
CA PRO A 55 -25.00 -5.47 6.10
C PRO A 55 -25.90 -6.58 6.68
N ASP A 56 -25.70 -7.85 6.31
CA ASP A 56 -26.61 -8.95 6.62
C ASP A 56 -26.12 -9.87 7.74
N ALA A 57 -25.73 -9.27 8.87
CA ALA A 57 -25.67 -9.98 10.15
C ALA A 57 -26.65 -9.43 11.19
N SER A 58 -27.57 -8.53 10.78
CA SER A 58 -28.81 -8.32 11.51
C SER A 58 -29.82 -9.36 11.02
N GLY A 59 -29.86 -10.50 11.70
CA GLY A 59 -30.88 -11.53 11.50
C GLY A 59 -32.27 -11.03 11.92
N ILE A 60 -32.89 -10.24 11.04
CA ILE A 60 -34.32 -9.92 11.03
C ILE A 60 -34.88 -10.40 9.70
#